data_AF-A0A4R1B5P8-F1
#
_entry.id   AF-A0A4R1B5P8-F1
#
_cell.length_a   1.000
_cell.length_b   1.000
_cell.length_c   1.000
_cell.angle_alpha   90.00
_cell.angle_beta   90.00
_cell.angle_gamma   90.00
#
_symmetry.space_group_name_H-M   'P 1'
#
loop_
_entity.id
_entity.type
_entity.pdbx_description
1 polymer ?
#
loop_
_entity_poly.entity_id
_entity_poly.type
_entity_poly.pdbx_seq_one_letter_code
_entity_poly.pdbx_strand_id
1 'polypeptide(L)'
;MTTSAAPTFPKLLQMPAIERPVNVPVADLADVKSAADLPSRLLLGDLVAASFKPVKKGWTADWRDADGHLARFRYAGGLSSLELSFAGDETVTLVSASRFGDLGASVQGIHPGAWLARLGERLEAMYNLRVFPHREDDAVGGDFPDGHLVSLVLPVPADRLMALFDLHKALREDAAIRTPVDAYLRYAFSTVNYVEGRCHPMLAHPAGLVLHHVNALGTPAAEMPVRELDPQGVAAWTLQRGHYLYVAHCRLREAARLVERLAAAGFIGAADTGKEGWPYAPEFGAALLPFGYEYAAANAWWFDKAGSRRIFYARFADADDRQALGGHSGDIWLKALIRDAAKAADQCRVETARAFAEGMAEAAGKPAGQAH
;
A
#
# COMPACT_ATOMS: atom_id res chain seq x y z
N MET A 1 39.98 18.68 2.73
CA MET A 1 39.04 17.57 2.99
C MET A 1 37.64 18.17 2.96
N THR A 2 36.92 18.04 1.84
CA THR A 2 35.53 18.45 1.75
C THR A 2 34.70 17.49 2.60
N THR A 3 34.08 17.99 3.66
CA THR A 3 33.05 17.26 4.40
C THR A 3 31.94 16.89 3.44
N SER A 4 31.89 15.62 3.02
CA SER A 4 30.75 15.08 2.28
C SER A 4 29.53 15.28 3.16
N ALA A 5 28.62 16.18 2.77
CA ALA A 5 27.34 16.29 3.44
C ALA A 5 26.59 14.97 3.27
N ALA A 6 25.95 14.49 4.34
CA ALA A 6 25.16 13.26 4.28
C ALA A 6 24.12 13.36 3.13
N PRO A 7 23.91 12.27 2.37
CA PRO A 7 22.97 12.28 1.26
C PRO A 7 21.56 12.65 1.73
N THR A 8 20.97 13.66 1.10
CA THR A 8 19.63 14.15 1.44
C THR A 8 18.58 13.49 0.56
N PHE A 9 17.75 12.64 1.15
CA PHE A 9 16.59 12.05 0.47
C PHE A 9 15.38 13.01 0.53
N PRO A 10 14.72 13.31 -0.60
CA PRO A 10 13.44 14.00 -0.57
C PRO A 10 12.43 13.24 0.30
N LYS A 11 11.89 13.92 1.31
CA LYS A 11 11.00 13.30 2.31
C LYS A 11 9.70 12.78 1.68
N LEU A 12 9.11 13.56 0.78
CA LEU A 12 7.79 13.31 0.22
C LEU A 12 7.77 13.57 -1.29
N LEU A 13 7.10 12.71 -2.04
CA LEU A 13 6.91 12.82 -3.48
C LEU A 13 5.44 12.54 -3.81
N GLN A 14 4.67 13.54 -4.24
CA GLN A 14 3.28 13.36 -4.64
C GLN A 14 3.19 12.60 -5.95
N MET A 15 2.42 11.51 -6.03
CA MET A 15 2.16 10.83 -7.30
C MET A 15 1.03 11.54 -8.06
N PRO A 16 1.00 11.49 -9.40
CA PRO A 16 -0.11 12.06 -10.17
C PRO A 16 -1.44 11.42 -9.76
N ALA A 17 -2.41 12.23 -9.34
CA ALA A 17 -3.73 11.72 -8.97
C ALA A 17 -4.39 10.99 -10.16
N ILE A 18 -5.03 9.86 -9.87
CA ILE A 18 -5.88 9.14 -10.81
C ILE A 18 -7.31 9.60 -10.56
N GLU A 19 -7.79 10.53 -11.38
CA GLU A 19 -9.14 11.03 -11.27
C GLU A 19 -10.13 10.16 -12.06
N ARG A 20 -11.30 9.96 -11.45
CA ARG A 20 -12.44 9.28 -12.07
C ARG A 20 -13.71 10.00 -11.64
N PRO A 21 -14.03 11.17 -12.19
CA PRO A 21 -15.22 11.91 -11.79
C PRO A 21 -16.48 11.06 -12.05
N VAL A 22 -17.40 11.06 -11.10
CA VAL A 22 -18.70 10.42 -11.28
C VAL A 22 -19.70 11.43 -11.82
N ASN A 23 -20.53 11.01 -12.78
CA ASN A 23 -21.74 11.74 -13.13
C ASN A 23 -22.90 11.27 -12.25
N VAL A 24 -23.58 12.21 -11.59
CA VAL A 24 -24.78 11.98 -10.78
C VAL A 24 -25.88 12.89 -11.36
N PRO A 25 -26.65 12.40 -12.35
CA PRO A 25 -27.56 13.24 -13.13
C PRO A 25 -28.69 13.84 -12.31
N VAL A 26 -29.19 13.09 -11.35
CA VAL A 26 -30.26 13.50 -10.44
C VAL A 26 -29.78 13.33 -9.01
N ALA A 27 -30.00 14.34 -8.16
CA ALA A 27 -29.59 14.30 -6.76
C ALA A 27 -30.60 13.52 -5.89
N ASP A 28 -31.90 13.80 -6.05
CA ASP A 28 -32.98 13.25 -5.27
C ASP A 28 -33.46 11.89 -5.79
N LEU A 29 -33.55 10.90 -4.91
CA LEU A 29 -33.91 9.53 -5.28
C LEU A 29 -35.35 9.42 -5.83
N ALA A 30 -36.25 10.33 -5.41
CA ALA A 30 -37.63 10.37 -5.87
C ALA A 30 -37.77 10.84 -7.33
N ASP A 31 -36.79 11.57 -7.84
CA ASP A 31 -36.84 12.19 -9.16
C ASP A 31 -36.33 11.27 -10.27
N VAL A 32 -35.65 10.19 -9.93
CA VAL A 32 -35.24 9.14 -10.86
C VAL A 32 -36.45 8.54 -11.58
N LYS A 33 -36.47 8.62 -12.92
CA LYS A 33 -37.52 8.03 -13.78
C LYS A 33 -36.98 6.93 -14.69
N SER A 34 -35.68 6.90 -14.92
CA SER A 34 -35.01 5.98 -15.84
C SER A 34 -33.59 5.64 -15.39
N ALA A 35 -32.97 4.68 -16.07
CA ALA A 35 -31.55 4.37 -15.85
C ALA A 35 -30.61 5.55 -16.15
N ALA A 36 -31.01 6.49 -17.02
CA ALA A 36 -30.20 7.66 -17.37
C ALA A 36 -30.11 8.68 -16.23
N ASP A 37 -30.99 8.59 -15.23
CA ASP A 37 -31.00 9.47 -14.05
C ASP A 37 -30.08 8.95 -12.93
N LEU A 38 -29.51 7.75 -13.09
CA LEU A 38 -28.72 7.07 -12.07
C LEU A 38 -27.22 7.39 -12.18
N PRO A 39 -26.47 7.32 -11.05
CA PRO A 39 -25.03 7.44 -11.10
C PRO A 39 -24.41 6.27 -11.89
N SER A 40 -23.38 6.60 -12.68
CA SER A 40 -22.67 5.61 -13.53
C SER A 40 -22.01 4.46 -12.75
N ARG A 41 -21.70 4.68 -11.47
CA ARG A 41 -21.16 3.68 -10.55
C ARG A 41 -21.71 3.89 -9.14
N LEU A 42 -21.76 2.82 -8.36
CA LEU A 42 -22.21 2.84 -6.98
C LEU A 42 -21.50 1.75 -6.18
N LEU A 43 -20.74 2.19 -5.18
CA LEU A 43 -19.97 1.47 -4.16
C LEU A 43 -19.08 0.38 -4.75
N LEU A 44 -19.67 -0.76 -5.07
CA LEU A 44 -18.97 -1.95 -5.50
C LEU A 44 -18.97 -2.16 -7.01
N GLY A 45 -19.74 -1.41 -7.81
CA GLY A 45 -19.95 -1.73 -9.22
C GLY A 45 -20.32 -0.56 -10.13
N ASP A 46 -20.47 -0.88 -11.41
CA ASP A 46 -20.89 0.03 -12.48
C ASP A 46 -22.35 -0.25 -12.87
N LEU A 47 -23.08 0.78 -13.28
CA LEU A 47 -24.51 0.68 -13.52
C LEU A 47 -24.83 -0.34 -14.62
N VAL A 48 -25.67 -1.32 -14.30
CA VAL A 48 -26.27 -2.19 -15.29
C VAL A 48 -27.58 -1.55 -15.74
N ALA A 49 -27.55 -0.71 -16.78
CA ALA A 49 -28.72 0.10 -17.18
C ALA A 49 -30.01 -0.73 -17.39
N ALA A 50 -29.89 -1.93 -17.96
CA ALA A 50 -31.01 -2.84 -18.18
C ALA A 50 -31.63 -3.44 -16.90
N SER A 51 -30.96 -3.31 -15.75
CA SER A 51 -31.47 -3.75 -14.46
C SER A 51 -32.48 -2.78 -13.86
N PHE A 52 -32.55 -1.53 -14.36
CA PHE A 52 -33.49 -0.53 -13.88
C PHE A 52 -34.93 -1.01 -14.04
N LYS A 53 -35.67 -1.00 -12.94
CA LYS A 53 -37.09 -1.35 -12.94
C LYS A 53 -37.87 -0.32 -12.11
N PRO A 54 -38.89 0.32 -12.68
CA PRO A 54 -39.84 1.06 -11.87
C PRO A 54 -40.59 0.07 -10.96
N VAL A 55 -40.80 0.46 -9.72
CA VAL A 55 -41.63 -0.27 -8.77
C VAL A 55 -42.71 0.66 -8.22
N LYS A 56 -43.70 0.09 -7.53
CA LYS A 56 -44.76 0.90 -6.90
C LYS A 56 -44.11 1.92 -5.95
N LYS A 57 -44.28 3.21 -6.27
CA LYS A 57 -43.72 4.36 -5.53
C LYS A 57 -42.18 4.43 -5.52
N GLY A 58 -41.48 3.95 -6.56
CA GLY A 58 -40.04 4.14 -6.68
C GLY A 58 -39.38 3.29 -7.77
N TRP A 59 -38.16 2.81 -7.53
CA TRP A 59 -37.36 2.07 -8.51
C TRP A 59 -36.34 1.13 -7.83
N THR A 60 -35.77 0.23 -8.63
CA THR A 60 -34.62 -0.60 -8.26
C THR A 60 -33.62 -0.68 -9.41
N ALA A 61 -32.34 -0.80 -9.11
CA ALA A 61 -31.27 -1.01 -10.08
C ALA A 61 -30.07 -1.74 -9.44
N ASP A 62 -29.27 -2.39 -10.29
CA ASP A 62 -28.05 -3.10 -9.95
C ASP A 62 -26.84 -2.37 -10.52
N TRP A 63 -25.78 -2.32 -9.72
CA TRP A 63 -24.43 -1.97 -10.10
C TRP A 63 -23.54 -3.19 -9.94
N ARG A 64 -22.83 -3.57 -11.00
CA ARG A 64 -22.02 -4.78 -11.02
C ARG A 64 -20.61 -4.49 -11.45
N ASP A 65 -19.70 -5.24 -10.86
CA ASP A 65 -18.29 -5.23 -11.19
C ASP A 65 -17.90 -6.51 -11.93
N ALA A 66 -16.81 -6.44 -12.70
CA ALA A 66 -16.31 -7.59 -13.47
C ALA A 66 -15.95 -8.79 -12.60
N ASP A 67 -15.57 -8.54 -11.33
CA ASP A 67 -15.25 -9.58 -10.34
C ASP A 67 -16.49 -10.11 -9.62
N GLY A 68 -17.68 -9.83 -10.15
CA GLY A 68 -18.96 -10.34 -9.65
C GLY A 68 -19.50 -9.61 -8.42
N HIS A 69 -18.87 -8.50 -8.00
CA HIS A 69 -19.37 -7.70 -6.88
C HIS A 69 -20.66 -6.98 -7.28
N LEU A 70 -21.56 -6.80 -6.31
CA LEU A 70 -22.89 -6.25 -6.54
C LEU A 70 -23.19 -5.15 -5.52
N ALA A 71 -23.74 -4.04 -6.01
CA ALA A 71 -24.57 -3.15 -5.22
C ALA A 71 -25.95 -3.08 -5.87
N ARG A 72 -27.00 -3.57 -5.19
CA ARG A 72 -28.38 -3.37 -5.60
C ARG A 72 -29.02 -2.33 -4.70
N PHE A 73 -29.59 -1.31 -5.31
CA PHE A 73 -30.26 -0.26 -4.60
C PHE A 73 -31.74 -0.21 -4.99
N ARG A 74 -32.59 -0.11 -3.97
CA ARG A 74 -34.03 0.06 -4.14
C ARG A 74 -34.46 1.28 -3.37
N TYR A 75 -35.24 2.14 -4.02
CA TYR A 75 -35.96 3.24 -3.41
C TYR A 75 -37.46 3.00 -3.58
N ALA A 76 -38.24 3.03 -2.51
CA ALA A 76 -39.70 2.89 -2.60
C ALA A 76 -40.40 3.58 -1.43
N GLY A 77 -41.31 4.52 -1.74
CA GLY A 77 -42.18 5.14 -0.75
C GLY A 77 -41.45 5.87 0.38
N GLY A 78 -40.29 6.47 0.09
CA GLY A 78 -39.45 7.18 1.06
C GLY A 78 -38.49 6.29 1.87
N LEU A 79 -38.46 4.98 1.60
CA LEU A 79 -37.51 4.04 2.18
C LEU A 79 -36.51 3.60 1.11
N SER A 80 -35.24 3.44 1.51
CA SER A 80 -34.23 2.83 0.65
C SER A 80 -33.66 1.56 1.27
N SER A 81 -33.28 0.61 0.43
CA SER A 81 -32.51 -0.56 0.83
C SER A 81 -31.31 -0.73 -0.09
N LEU A 82 -30.18 -1.12 0.51
CA LEU A 82 -28.94 -1.38 -0.17
C LEU A 82 -28.51 -2.82 0.12
N GLU A 83 -28.44 -3.63 -0.93
CA GLU A 83 -27.90 -4.99 -0.90
C GLU A 83 -26.50 -4.96 -1.51
N LEU A 84 -25.50 -5.44 -0.79
CA LEU A 84 -24.11 -5.50 -1.21
C LEU A 84 -23.65 -6.95 -1.24
N SER A 85 -22.90 -7.34 -2.26
CA SER A 85 -22.21 -8.62 -2.32
C SER A 85 -20.76 -8.39 -2.73
N PHE A 86 -19.82 -8.86 -1.90
CA PHE A 86 -18.39 -8.79 -2.19
C PHE A 86 -17.75 -10.16 -1.94
N ALA A 87 -17.08 -10.70 -2.95
CA ALA A 87 -16.46 -12.02 -2.88
C ALA A 87 -17.40 -13.13 -2.33
N GLY A 88 -18.69 -13.08 -2.69
CA GLY A 88 -19.72 -14.03 -2.25
C GLY A 88 -20.28 -13.78 -0.85
N ASP A 89 -19.82 -12.75 -0.15
CA ASP A 89 -20.33 -12.33 1.14
C ASP A 89 -21.41 -11.25 0.96
N GLU A 90 -22.62 -11.50 1.46
CA GLU A 90 -23.78 -10.62 1.26
C GLU A 90 -24.11 -9.82 2.52
N THR A 91 -24.48 -8.56 2.33
CA THR A 91 -24.95 -7.67 3.39
C THR A 91 -26.14 -6.88 2.87
N VAL A 92 -27.21 -6.80 3.66
CA VAL A 92 -28.38 -5.99 3.34
C VAL A 92 -28.61 -4.99 4.45
N THR A 93 -28.78 -3.72 4.07
CA THR A 93 -29.07 -2.65 5.04
C THR A 93 -30.21 -1.76 4.57
N LEU A 94 -30.97 -1.25 5.53
CA LEU A 94 -31.96 -0.20 5.29
C LEU A 94 -31.27 1.16 5.38
N VAL A 95 -31.50 1.98 4.38
CA VAL A 95 -30.87 3.30 4.27
C VAL A 95 -31.94 4.37 4.25
N SER A 96 -31.86 5.29 5.20
CA SER A 96 -32.69 6.50 5.22
C SER A 96 -32.01 7.59 4.42
N ALA A 97 -32.00 7.43 3.09
CA ALA A 97 -31.50 8.45 2.16
C ALA A 97 -32.66 9.03 1.36
N SER A 98 -32.68 10.36 1.19
CA SER A 98 -33.52 11.05 0.22
C SER A 98 -32.72 11.47 -1.01
N ARG A 99 -31.40 11.65 -0.87
CA ARG A 99 -30.47 11.96 -1.96
C ARG A 99 -29.37 10.90 -2.07
N PHE A 100 -28.79 10.77 -3.25
CA PHE A 100 -27.64 9.89 -3.47
C PHE A 100 -26.44 10.22 -2.57
N GLY A 101 -26.16 11.51 -2.35
CA GLY A 101 -25.05 11.94 -1.49
C GLY A 101 -25.19 11.48 -0.03
N ASP A 102 -26.41 11.23 0.44
CA ASP A 102 -26.67 10.77 1.81
C ASP A 102 -26.23 9.30 2.01
N LEU A 103 -26.02 8.54 0.93
CA LEU A 103 -25.54 7.15 0.98
C LEU A 103 -24.11 7.03 1.53
N GLY A 104 -23.33 8.11 1.53
CA GLY A 104 -21.98 8.10 2.09
C GLY A 104 -21.94 7.71 3.58
N ALA A 105 -22.93 8.14 4.36
CA ALA A 105 -23.06 7.76 5.77
C ALA A 105 -23.34 6.25 5.94
N SER A 106 -24.03 5.63 4.99
CA SER A 106 -24.30 4.19 5.02
C SER A 106 -23.03 3.37 4.81
N VAL A 107 -22.09 3.83 3.98
CA VAL A 107 -20.79 3.16 3.80
C VAL A 107 -20.02 3.09 5.11
N GLN A 108 -20.03 4.19 5.89
CA GLN A 108 -19.37 4.25 7.19
C GLN A 108 -19.99 3.31 8.23
N GLY A 109 -21.29 3.04 8.12
CA GLY A 109 -21.99 2.07 8.98
C GLY A 109 -21.82 0.60 8.57
N ILE A 110 -21.27 0.32 7.38
CA ILE A 110 -21.03 -1.04 6.89
C ILE A 110 -19.56 -1.38 7.10
N HIS A 111 -19.29 -2.34 7.97
CA HIS A 111 -17.93 -2.69 8.34
C HIS A 111 -17.30 -3.66 7.31
N PRO A 112 -16.22 -3.30 6.60
CA PRO A 112 -15.69 -4.10 5.49
C PRO A 112 -14.80 -5.27 5.94
N GLY A 113 -14.74 -5.59 7.24
CA GLY A 113 -13.77 -6.55 7.79
C GLY A 113 -13.84 -7.96 7.20
N ALA A 114 -15.04 -8.52 7.02
CA ALA A 114 -15.20 -9.83 6.38
C ALA A 114 -14.73 -9.81 4.92
N TRP A 115 -15.03 -8.72 4.19
CA TRP A 115 -14.62 -8.55 2.80
C TRP A 115 -13.11 -8.41 2.66
N LEU A 116 -12.49 -7.62 3.54
CA LEU A 116 -11.03 -7.45 3.55
C LEU A 116 -10.32 -8.75 3.93
N ALA A 117 -10.87 -9.55 4.85
CA ALA A 117 -10.34 -10.87 5.19
C ALA A 117 -10.36 -11.84 4.00
N ARG A 118 -11.49 -11.96 3.30
CA ARG A 118 -11.61 -12.79 2.09
C ARG A 118 -10.69 -12.32 0.97
N LEU A 119 -10.57 -11.01 0.78
CA LEU A 119 -9.61 -10.44 -0.16
C LEU A 119 -8.19 -10.80 0.23
N GLY A 120 -7.86 -10.73 1.52
CA GLY A 120 -6.56 -11.08 2.06
C GLY A 120 -6.19 -12.55 1.86
N GLU A 121 -7.08 -13.48 2.15
CA GLU A 121 -6.85 -14.91 1.90
C GLU A 121 -6.41 -15.17 0.45
N ARG A 122 -7.07 -14.51 -0.51
CA ARG A 122 -6.70 -14.62 -1.92
C ARG A 122 -5.38 -13.93 -2.24
N LEU A 123 -5.18 -12.68 -1.82
CA LEU A 123 -4.01 -11.89 -2.18
C LEU A 123 -2.72 -12.40 -1.52
N GLU A 124 -2.74 -12.78 -0.24
CA GLU A 124 -1.57 -13.31 0.48
C GLU A 124 -1.14 -14.71 -0.02
N ALA A 125 -2.04 -15.42 -0.71
CA ALA A 125 -1.71 -16.69 -1.37
C ALA A 125 -0.98 -16.50 -2.71
N MET A 126 -1.16 -15.35 -3.36
CA MET A 126 -0.59 -15.09 -4.69
C MET A 126 0.63 -14.16 -4.64
N TYR A 127 0.66 -13.24 -3.68
CA TYR A 127 1.60 -12.13 -3.65
C TYR A 127 2.37 -12.04 -2.33
N ASN A 128 3.58 -11.49 -2.40
CA ASN A 128 4.38 -11.06 -1.25
C ASN A 128 3.72 -9.81 -0.64
N LEU A 129 2.63 -10.03 0.09
CA LEU A 129 1.76 -9.01 0.64
C LEU A 129 1.15 -9.53 1.94
N ARG A 130 0.92 -8.61 2.88
CA ARG A 130 0.19 -8.84 4.13
C ARG A 130 -1.11 -8.03 4.12
N VAL A 131 -2.23 -8.64 4.49
CA VAL A 131 -3.48 -7.92 4.74
C VAL A 131 -3.69 -7.78 6.24
N PHE A 132 -3.87 -6.55 6.68
CA PHE A 132 -4.17 -6.24 8.07
C PHE A 132 -5.68 -6.36 8.29
N PRO A 133 -6.11 -7.05 9.36
CA PRO A 133 -7.53 -7.18 9.65
C PRO A 133 -8.12 -5.82 10.00
N HIS A 134 -9.33 -5.58 9.54
CA HIS A 134 -10.16 -4.45 9.99
C HIS A 134 -10.87 -4.87 11.28
N ARG A 135 -10.58 -4.17 12.40
CA ARG A 135 -11.13 -4.44 13.73
C ARG A 135 -12.41 -3.65 13.95
N GLU A 136 -13.28 -4.13 14.84
CA GLU A 136 -14.58 -3.51 15.11
C GLU A 136 -14.51 -2.01 15.49
N ASP A 137 -13.44 -1.62 16.19
CA ASP A 137 -13.20 -0.22 16.61
C ASP A 137 -12.45 0.62 15.56
N ASP A 138 -12.00 0.01 14.44
CA ASP A 138 -11.28 0.74 13.41
C ASP A 138 -12.27 1.64 12.64
N ALA A 139 -11.83 2.87 12.36
CA ALA A 139 -12.62 3.78 11.55
C ALA A 139 -12.87 3.20 10.14
N VAL A 140 -14.08 3.38 9.62
CA VAL A 140 -14.41 3.01 8.26
C VAL A 140 -14.23 4.21 7.34
N GLY A 141 -13.16 4.18 6.54
CA GLY A 141 -12.95 5.13 5.45
C GLY A 141 -13.80 4.81 4.23
N GLY A 142 -14.31 5.84 3.56
CA GLY A 142 -15.09 5.68 2.34
C GLY A 142 -16.07 6.84 2.14
N ASP A 143 -16.62 6.93 0.94
CA ASP A 143 -17.58 7.96 0.58
C ASP A 143 -18.50 7.48 -0.56
N PHE A 144 -19.48 8.32 -0.86
CA PHE A 144 -20.30 8.16 -2.06
C PHE A 144 -19.57 8.77 -3.27
N PRO A 145 -19.63 8.13 -4.46
CA PRO A 145 -20.29 6.86 -4.76
C PRO A 145 -19.33 5.67 -4.73
N ASP A 146 -18.13 5.82 -4.21
CA ASP A 146 -17.01 4.92 -4.52
C ASP A 146 -16.82 3.81 -3.49
N GLY A 147 -17.48 3.91 -2.34
CA GLY A 147 -17.47 2.90 -1.30
C GLY A 147 -16.22 2.94 -0.43
N HIS A 148 -15.95 1.80 0.20
CA HIS A 148 -14.89 1.64 1.20
C HIS A 148 -13.52 1.97 0.64
N LEU A 149 -12.76 2.76 1.39
CA LEU A 149 -11.38 3.11 1.08
C LEU A 149 -10.44 2.16 1.83
N VAL A 150 -9.35 1.78 1.18
CA VAL A 150 -8.26 0.98 1.75
C VAL A 150 -6.92 1.60 1.36
N SER A 151 -5.89 1.28 2.14
CA SER A 151 -4.53 1.79 1.93
C SER A 151 -3.59 0.66 1.56
N LEU A 152 -2.96 0.77 0.40
CA LEU A 152 -1.86 -0.11 0.00
C LEU A 152 -0.54 0.58 0.29
N VAL A 153 0.30 -0.06 1.08
CA VAL A 153 1.65 0.41 1.41
C VAL A 153 2.67 -0.59 0.85
N LEU A 154 3.67 -0.10 0.14
CA LEU A 154 4.73 -0.93 -0.43
C LEU A 154 6.09 -0.25 -0.21
N PRO A 155 7.09 -0.93 0.40
CA PRO A 155 8.47 -0.42 0.38
C PRO A 155 9.02 -0.45 -1.04
N VAL A 156 9.76 0.58 -1.46
CA VAL A 156 10.29 0.76 -2.82
C VAL A 156 11.70 1.35 -2.72
N PRO A 157 12.72 0.69 -3.30
CA PRO A 157 14.07 1.24 -3.41
C PRO A 157 14.11 2.51 -4.27
N ALA A 158 15.04 3.41 -3.98
CA ALA A 158 15.13 4.72 -4.64
C ALA A 158 15.35 4.61 -6.18
N ASP A 159 16.08 3.59 -6.62
CA ASP A 159 16.35 3.32 -8.04
C ASP A 159 15.12 2.79 -8.82
N ARG A 160 14.07 2.35 -8.12
CA ARG A 160 12.80 1.91 -8.71
C ARG A 160 11.75 3.00 -8.85
N LEU A 161 11.96 4.17 -8.23
CA LEU A 161 10.96 5.23 -8.16
C LEU A 161 10.52 5.78 -9.52
N MET A 162 11.44 5.89 -10.49
CA MET A 162 11.07 6.37 -11.83
C MET A 162 10.15 5.37 -12.55
N ALA A 163 10.45 4.08 -12.46
CA ALA A 163 9.59 3.04 -13.03
C ALA A 163 8.21 3.00 -12.34
N LEU A 164 8.16 3.25 -11.03
CA LEU A 164 6.90 3.33 -10.30
C LEU A 164 6.10 4.56 -10.71
N PHE A 165 6.76 5.71 -10.89
CA PHE A 165 6.14 6.92 -11.40
C PHE A 165 5.52 6.69 -12.79
N ASP A 166 6.26 6.10 -13.71
CA ASP A 166 5.77 5.82 -15.07
C ASP A 166 4.61 4.82 -15.05
N LEU A 167 4.68 3.77 -14.21
CA LEU A 167 3.57 2.83 -13.99
C LEU A 167 2.33 3.54 -13.45
N HIS A 168 2.45 4.29 -12.36
CA HIS A 168 1.33 5.00 -11.74
C HIS A 168 0.69 5.99 -12.71
N LYS A 169 1.52 6.68 -13.51
CA LYS A 169 1.06 7.55 -14.57
C LYS A 169 0.25 6.79 -15.63
N ALA A 170 0.67 5.58 -16.00
CA ALA A 170 -0.02 4.71 -16.95
C ALA A 170 -1.36 4.16 -16.40
N LEU A 171 -1.48 3.95 -15.08
CA LEU A 171 -2.74 3.54 -14.45
C LEU A 171 -3.88 4.54 -14.69
N ARG A 172 -3.57 5.81 -15.01
CA ARG A 172 -4.59 6.80 -15.39
C ARG A 172 -5.36 6.40 -16.65
N GLU A 173 -4.72 5.67 -17.56
CA GLU A 173 -5.32 5.15 -18.78
C GLU A 173 -5.87 3.72 -18.60
N ASP A 174 -5.72 3.11 -17.43
CA ASP A 174 -6.26 1.78 -17.15
C ASP A 174 -7.78 1.87 -16.94
N ALA A 175 -8.52 1.40 -17.94
CA ALA A 175 -9.97 1.39 -17.95
C ALA A 175 -10.57 0.39 -16.94
N ALA A 176 -9.79 -0.57 -16.43
CA ALA A 176 -10.23 -1.51 -15.40
C ALA A 176 -10.23 -0.89 -14.00
N ILE A 177 -9.46 0.17 -13.76
CA ILE A 177 -9.53 0.96 -12.52
C ILE A 177 -10.62 2.00 -12.67
N ARG A 178 -11.78 1.76 -12.05
CA ARG A 178 -13.01 2.53 -12.26
C ARG A 178 -13.19 3.67 -11.28
N THR A 179 -12.48 3.66 -10.16
CA THR A 179 -12.57 4.67 -9.10
C THR A 179 -11.23 5.42 -8.92
N PRO A 180 -11.24 6.59 -8.25
CA PRO A 180 -10.03 7.38 -8.05
C PRO A 180 -8.99 6.64 -7.21
N VAL A 181 -7.72 6.94 -7.49
CA VAL A 181 -6.57 6.50 -6.69
C VAL A 181 -5.70 7.71 -6.39
N ASP A 182 -5.42 7.91 -5.12
CA ASP A 182 -4.48 8.92 -4.62
C ASP A 182 -3.25 8.21 -4.08
N ALA A 183 -2.05 8.70 -4.40
CA ALA A 183 -0.83 8.10 -3.88
C ALA A 183 0.29 9.10 -3.71
N TYR A 184 1.22 8.77 -2.83
CA TYR A 184 2.45 9.51 -2.61
C TYR A 184 3.55 8.54 -2.15
N LEU A 185 4.80 9.00 -2.26
CA LEU A 185 5.95 8.31 -1.72
C LEU A 185 6.48 9.08 -0.53
N ARG A 186 6.86 8.34 0.51
CA ARG A 186 7.48 8.90 1.72
C ARG A 186 8.80 8.19 1.99
N TYR A 187 9.89 8.94 2.14
CA TYR A 187 11.12 8.35 2.63
C TYR A 187 10.93 7.94 4.09
N ALA A 188 11.17 6.65 4.38
CA ALA A 188 10.88 6.04 5.66
C ALA A 188 11.94 5.01 6.03
N PHE A 189 11.90 4.58 7.29
CA PHE A 189 12.75 3.55 7.83
C PHE A 189 11.90 2.39 8.34
N SER A 190 12.33 1.18 8.02
CA SER A 190 11.79 -0.06 8.61
C SER A 190 12.93 -0.79 9.32
N THR A 191 12.59 -1.52 10.37
CA THR A 191 13.51 -2.45 11.02
C THR A 191 13.20 -3.87 10.56
N VAL A 192 14.24 -4.63 10.26
CA VAL A 192 14.14 -6.06 9.91
C VAL A 192 15.01 -6.83 10.90
N ASN A 193 14.41 -7.79 11.61
CA ASN A 193 15.14 -8.73 12.45
C ASN A 193 15.36 -10.01 11.65
N TYR A 194 16.61 -10.33 11.33
CA TYR A 194 17.02 -11.56 10.64
C TYR A 194 17.34 -12.64 11.67
N VAL A 195 16.44 -13.63 11.81
CA VAL A 195 16.57 -14.67 12.84
C VAL A 195 17.72 -15.61 12.49
N GLU A 196 18.64 -15.79 13.45
CA GLU A 196 19.81 -16.64 13.26
C GLU A 196 19.41 -18.10 13.03
N GLY A 197 20.12 -18.77 12.10
CA GLY A 197 19.84 -20.15 11.71
C GLY A 197 18.60 -20.34 10.82
N ARG A 198 17.85 -19.27 10.51
CA ARG A 198 16.65 -19.32 9.64
C ARG A 198 16.76 -18.50 8.36
N CYS A 199 17.78 -17.64 8.26
CA CYS A 199 18.06 -16.84 7.07
C CYS A 199 19.17 -17.48 6.21
N HIS A 200 19.29 -17.03 4.95
CA HIS A 200 20.41 -17.41 4.10
C HIS A 200 21.76 -17.04 4.76
N PRO A 201 22.83 -17.87 4.66
CA PRO A 201 24.09 -17.63 5.39
C PRO A 201 24.73 -16.26 5.17
N MET A 202 24.59 -15.69 3.97
CA MET A 202 25.06 -14.33 3.66
C MET A 202 24.44 -13.24 4.56
N LEU A 203 23.23 -13.49 5.07
CA LEU A 203 22.48 -12.57 5.93
C LEU A 203 22.74 -12.83 7.42
N ALA A 204 23.56 -13.82 7.76
CA ALA A 204 23.92 -14.15 9.14
C ALA A 204 25.13 -13.35 9.67
N HIS A 205 25.65 -12.40 8.89
CA HIS A 205 26.80 -11.58 9.24
C HIS A 205 26.50 -10.09 9.03
N PRO A 206 26.83 -9.19 10.00
CA PRO A 206 26.45 -7.78 9.94
C PRO A 206 26.98 -7.06 8.69
N ALA A 207 28.23 -7.30 8.31
CA ALA A 207 28.78 -6.75 7.08
C ALA A 207 28.08 -7.28 5.81
N GLY A 208 27.72 -8.57 5.80
CA GLY A 208 27.01 -9.19 4.68
C GLY A 208 25.62 -8.58 4.51
N LEU A 209 24.92 -8.33 5.63
CA LEU A 209 23.64 -7.64 5.66
C LEU A 209 23.75 -6.22 5.09
N VAL A 210 24.71 -5.42 5.56
CA VAL A 210 24.88 -4.03 5.06
C VAL A 210 25.17 -4.03 3.56
N LEU A 211 26.12 -4.84 3.11
CA LEU A 211 26.47 -4.91 1.69
C LEU A 211 25.31 -5.41 0.83
N HIS A 212 24.54 -6.39 1.32
CA HIS A 212 23.34 -6.86 0.63
C HIS A 212 22.33 -5.74 0.45
N HIS A 213 22.00 -5.02 1.52
CA HIS A 213 21.02 -3.95 1.52
C HIS A 213 21.40 -2.75 0.65
N VAL A 214 22.66 -2.35 0.70
CA VAL A 214 23.16 -1.19 -0.03
C VAL A 214 23.43 -1.51 -1.50
N ASN A 215 24.09 -2.64 -1.79
CA ASN A 215 24.51 -2.95 -3.16
C ASN A 215 23.43 -3.69 -3.96
N ALA A 216 22.78 -4.67 -3.37
CA ALA A 216 21.82 -5.51 -4.09
C ALA A 216 20.40 -4.96 -4.03
N LEU A 217 20.03 -4.30 -2.92
CA LEU A 217 18.64 -3.94 -2.66
C LEU A 217 18.32 -2.45 -2.80
N GLY A 218 19.33 -1.58 -2.83
CA GLY A 218 19.13 -0.12 -2.91
C GLY A 218 18.39 0.44 -1.69
N THR A 219 18.55 -0.21 -0.53
CA THR A 219 17.92 0.19 0.75
C THR A 219 19.01 0.44 1.80
N PRO A 220 19.57 1.65 1.87
CA PRO A 220 20.74 1.90 2.72
C PRO A 220 20.47 1.61 4.19
N ALA A 221 21.44 1.00 4.87
CA ALA A 221 21.41 0.81 6.31
C ALA A 221 21.50 2.17 7.01
N ALA A 222 20.60 2.44 7.95
CA ALA A 222 20.66 3.66 8.76
C ALA A 222 21.83 3.60 9.76
N GLU A 223 22.05 2.41 10.32
CA GLU A 223 23.09 2.10 11.29
C GLU A 223 23.62 0.68 11.06
N MET A 224 24.73 0.33 11.72
CA MET A 224 25.27 -1.03 11.68
C MET A 224 24.29 -2.02 12.33
N PRO A 225 24.11 -3.23 11.76
CA PRO A 225 23.24 -4.24 12.36
C PRO A 225 23.70 -4.60 13.77
N VAL A 226 22.74 -4.66 14.68
CA VAL A 226 22.97 -5.06 16.08
C VAL A 226 22.46 -6.47 16.29
N ARG A 227 23.21 -7.29 17.01
CA ARG A 227 22.74 -8.62 17.42
C ARG A 227 21.91 -8.49 18.69
N GLU A 228 20.66 -8.91 18.63
CA GLU A 228 19.73 -8.90 19.74
C GLU A 228 19.34 -10.32 20.13
N LEU A 229 19.00 -10.52 21.41
CA LEU A 229 18.39 -11.76 21.90
C LEU A 229 16.99 -11.44 22.44
N ASP A 230 16.03 -12.31 22.13
CA ASP A 230 14.72 -12.26 22.75
C ASP A 230 14.76 -12.91 24.17
N PRO A 231 13.68 -12.77 24.97
CA PRO A 231 13.60 -13.39 26.30
C PRO A 231 13.71 -14.93 26.29
N GLN A 232 13.51 -15.58 25.15
CA GLN A 232 13.60 -17.02 24.95
C GLN A 232 15.01 -17.44 24.49
N GLY A 233 15.94 -16.49 24.32
CA GLY A 233 17.31 -16.73 23.87
C GLY A 233 17.46 -16.88 22.36
N VAL A 234 16.42 -16.61 21.57
CA VAL A 234 16.51 -16.57 20.11
C VAL A 234 17.25 -15.31 19.70
N ALA A 235 18.32 -15.49 18.93
CA ALA A 235 19.13 -14.38 18.44
C ALA A 235 18.69 -13.94 17.04
N ALA A 236 18.79 -12.63 16.79
CA ALA A 236 18.57 -12.05 15.49
C ALA A 236 19.54 -10.89 15.21
N TRP A 237 19.88 -10.69 13.95
CA TRP A 237 20.52 -9.46 13.50
C TRP A 237 19.46 -8.43 13.13
N THR A 238 19.50 -7.29 13.81
CA THR A 238 18.53 -6.20 13.65
C THR A 238 19.13 -5.12 12.78
N LEU A 239 18.50 -4.87 11.63
CA LEU A 239 18.92 -3.84 10.70
C LEU A 239 17.79 -2.82 10.50
N GLN A 240 18.11 -1.54 10.69
CA GLN A 240 17.26 -0.44 10.23
C GLN A 240 17.68 -0.02 8.82
N ARG A 241 16.73 0.03 7.90
CA ARG A 241 16.99 0.35 6.48
C ARG A 241 16.10 1.49 5.98
N GLY A 242 16.68 2.38 5.18
CA GLY A 242 15.98 3.45 4.47
C GLY A 242 15.42 2.96 3.14
N HIS A 243 14.20 3.40 2.82
CA HIS A 243 13.52 3.14 1.55
C HIS A 243 12.36 4.14 1.40
N TYR A 244 11.72 4.17 0.23
CA TYR A 244 10.46 4.89 0.08
C TYR A 244 9.28 3.97 0.34
N LEU A 245 8.28 4.44 1.07
CA LEU A 245 6.98 3.79 1.13
C LEU A 245 6.07 4.43 0.08
N TYR A 246 5.63 3.65 -0.90
CA TYR A 246 4.50 3.99 -1.74
C TYR A 246 3.23 3.78 -0.94
N VAL A 247 2.50 4.86 -0.66
CA VAL A 247 1.24 4.84 0.08
C VAL A 247 0.15 5.24 -0.90
N ALA A 248 -0.73 4.30 -1.24
CA ALA A 248 -1.84 4.51 -2.16
C ALA A 248 -3.18 4.26 -1.48
N HIS A 249 -4.08 5.20 -1.63
CA HIS A 249 -5.48 5.09 -1.22
C HIS A 249 -6.31 4.70 -2.45
N CYS A 250 -7.00 3.58 -2.36
CA CYS A 250 -7.88 3.10 -3.42
C CYS A 250 -9.14 2.51 -2.83
N ARG A 251 -10.17 2.31 -3.66
CA ARG A 251 -11.41 1.69 -3.20
C ARG A 251 -11.24 0.20 -3.09
N LEU A 252 -11.97 -0.41 -2.16
CA LEU A 252 -11.93 -1.85 -1.90
C LEU A 252 -12.12 -2.67 -3.18
N ARG A 253 -13.05 -2.25 -4.07
CA ARG A 253 -13.29 -2.90 -5.37
C ARG A 253 -12.11 -2.85 -6.35
N GLU A 254 -11.16 -1.92 -6.18
CA GLU A 254 -9.98 -1.80 -7.04
C GLU A 254 -8.71 -2.40 -6.44
N ALA A 255 -8.71 -2.72 -5.14
CA ALA A 255 -7.52 -3.12 -4.41
C ALA A 255 -6.80 -4.31 -5.08
N ALA A 256 -7.58 -5.32 -5.51
CA ALA A 256 -7.06 -6.46 -6.24
C ALA A 256 -6.39 -6.08 -7.56
N ARG A 257 -7.05 -5.25 -8.37
CA ARG A 257 -6.54 -4.82 -9.68
C ARG A 257 -5.27 -4.00 -9.54
N LEU A 258 -5.23 -3.08 -8.57
CA LEU A 258 -4.04 -2.29 -8.28
C LEU A 258 -2.86 -3.19 -7.89
N VAL A 259 -3.09 -4.17 -7.01
CA VAL A 259 -2.08 -5.16 -6.62
C VAL A 259 -1.62 -5.98 -7.83
N GLU A 260 -2.54 -6.44 -8.68
CA GLU A 260 -2.21 -7.18 -9.91
C GLU A 260 -1.35 -6.36 -10.88
N ARG A 261 -1.64 -5.06 -11.07
CA ARG A 261 -0.83 -4.18 -11.92
C ARG A 261 0.57 -3.96 -11.36
N LEU A 262 0.67 -3.74 -10.04
CA LEU A 262 1.96 -3.60 -9.36
C LEU A 262 2.77 -4.90 -9.43
N ALA A 263 2.14 -6.06 -9.23
CA ALA A 263 2.79 -7.36 -9.33
C ALA A 263 3.26 -7.65 -10.77
N ALA A 264 2.42 -7.40 -11.77
CA ALA A 264 2.76 -7.57 -13.18
C ALA A 264 3.95 -6.68 -13.60
N ALA A 265 4.08 -5.50 -13.00
CA ALA A 265 5.20 -4.59 -13.22
C ALA A 265 6.43 -4.90 -12.35
N GLY A 266 6.42 -5.96 -11.53
CA GLY A 266 7.56 -6.37 -10.71
C GLY A 266 7.78 -5.54 -9.45
N PHE A 267 6.74 -4.87 -8.93
CA PHE A 267 6.77 -4.13 -7.67
C PHE A 267 6.31 -4.97 -6.48
N ILE A 268 5.48 -5.98 -6.72
CA ILE A 268 5.04 -6.94 -5.70
C ILE A 268 5.49 -8.33 -6.15
N GLY A 269 6.28 -9.01 -5.32
CA GLY A 269 6.74 -10.36 -5.60
C GLY A 269 5.61 -11.39 -5.55
N ALA A 270 5.82 -12.56 -6.13
CA ALA A 270 4.94 -13.70 -5.91
C ALA A 270 5.11 -14.25 -4.48
N ALA A 271 4.04 -14.79 -3.90
CA ALA A 271 4.08 -15.42 -2.58
C ALA A 271 5.00 -16.66 -2.57
N ASP A 272 5.58 -16.94 -1.40
CA ASP A 272 6.20 -18.21 -1.04
C ASP A 272 7.28 -18.75 -2.02
N THR A 273 7.94 -17.85 -2.76
CA THR A 273 8.97 -18.25 -3.73
C THR A 273 10.30 -18.66 -3.09
N GLY A 274 10.52 -18.30 -1.83
CA GLY A 274 11.81 -18.45 -1.14
C GLY A 274 12.95 -17.62 -1.74
N LYS A 275 12.66 -16.74 -2.70
CA LYS A 275 13.67 -15.90 -3.36
C LYS A 275 14.06 -14.73 -2.47
N GLU A 276 15.35 -14.46 -2.45
CA GLU A 276 15.93 -13.29 -1.78
C GLU A 276 15.91 -12.05 -2.69
N GLY A 277 15.96 -10.88 -2.05
CA GLY A 277 15.98 -9.57 -2.67
C GLY A 277 14.68 -9.04 -3.26
N TRP A 278 14.77 -7.85 -3.87
CA TRP A 278 13.64 -7.12 -4.42
C TRP A 278 12.99 -7.84 -5.62
N PRO A 279 11.65 -7.95 -5.72
CA PRO A 279 10.60 -7.61 -4.73
C PRO A 279 10.13 -8.82 -3.90
N TYR A 280 10.88 -9.92 -3.89
CA TYR A 280 10.43 -11.23 -3.39
C TYR A 280 10.71 -11.46 -1.90
N ALA A 281 11.78 -10.89 -1.37
CA ALA A 281 12.15 -11.11 0.03
C ALA A 281 11.09 -10.56 0.99
N PRO A 282 10.93 -11.16 2.19
CA PRO A 282 9.85 -10.77 3.10
C PRO A 282 9.89 -9.31 3.56
N GLU A 283 11.07 -8.70 3.67
CA GLU A 283 11.20 -7.28 3.99
C GLU A 283 10.59 -6.35 2.92
N PHE A 284 10.36 -6.84 1.71
CA PHE A 284 9.68 -6.08 0.64
C PHE A 284 8.20 -6.38 0.50
N GLY A 285 7.63 -7.16 1.43
CA GLY A 285 6.20 -7.43 1.44
C GLY A 285 5.39 -6.15 1.49
N ALA A 286 4.42 -6.03 0.59
CA ALA A 286 3.42 -4.96 0.64
C ALA A 286 2.46 -5.17 1.82
N ALA A 287 1.75 -4.14 2.24
CA ALA A 287 0.71 -4.19 3.25
C ALA A 287 -0.57 -3.56 2.73
N LEU A 288 -1.68 -4.29 2.75
CA LEU A 288 -3.02 -3.75 2.52
C LEU A 288 -3.69 -3.53 3.87
N LEU A 289 -4.12 -2.30 4.12
CA LEU A 289 -4.55 -1.81 5.41
C LEU A 289 -5.99 -1.26 5.31
N PRO A 290 -6.78 -1.35 6.39
CA PRO A 290 -7.90 -0.45 6.61
C PRO A 290 -7.46 1.00 6.42
N PHE A 291 -8.26 1.82 5.73
CA PHE A 291 -7.93 3.23 5.58
C PHE A 291 -7.86 3.92 6.95
N GLY A 292 -6.85 4.78 7.14
CA GLY A 292 -6.58 5.42 8.42
C GLY A 292 -5.57 4.66 9.28
N TYR A 293 -5.45 3.34 9.11
CA TYR A 293 -4.51 2.51 9.87
C TYR A 293 -3.06 2.92 9.57
N GLU A 294 -2.75 3.32 8.35
CA GLU A 294 -1.44 3.83 7.96
C GLU A 294 -0.97 5.04 8.80
N TYR A 295 -1.92 5.84 9.30
CA TYR A 295 -1.66 7.03 10.12
C TYR A 295 -1.72 6.72 11.62
N ALA A 296 -2.66 5.85 12.02
CA ALA A 296 -2.93 5.56 13.42
C ALA A 296 -2.00 4.49 14.01
N ALA A 297 -1.58 3.51 13.22
CA ALA A 297 -0.77 2.40 13.71
C ALA A 297 0.64 2.85 14.05
N ALA A 298 0.95 2.86 15.34
CA ALA A 298 2.31 2.88 15.82
C ALA A 298 2.83 1.44 15.91
N ASN A 299 4.09 1.23 15.51
CA ASN A 299 4.80 -0.04 15.73
C ASN A 299 4.14 -1.25 15.06
N ALA A 300 3.73 -1.12 13.79
CA ALA A 300 3.20 -2.23 13.02
C ALA A 300 4.31 -3.25 12.74
N TRP A 301 4.06 -4.53 13.01
CA TRP A 301 5.01 -5.60 12.73
C TRP A 301 4.35 -6.92 12.40
N TRP A 302 5.09 -7.77 11.70
CA TRP A 302 4.70 -9.14 11.40
C TRP A 302 5.94 -10.01 11.17
N PHE A 303 5.75 -11.32 11.26
CA PHE A 303 6.73 -12.28 10.78
C PHE A 303 6.37 -12.71 9.36
N ASP A 304 7.38 -13.08 8.59
CA ASP A 304 7.17 -13.88 7.39
C ASP A 304 6.65 -15.28 7.77
N LYS A 305 6.05 -16.00 6.80
CA LYS A 305 5.46 -17.32 7.07
C LYS A 305 6.48 -18.34 7.61
N ALA A 306 7.75 -18.23 7.19
CA ALA A 306 8.82 -19.10 7.66
C ALA A 306 9.36 -18.72 9.04
N GLY A 307 8.96 -17.57 9.61
CA GLY A 307 9.51 -17.04 10.85
C GLY A 307 11.02 -16.82 10.78
N SER A 308 11.54 -16.51 9.58
CA SER A 308 12.93 -16.18 9.31
C SER A 308 13.21 -14.70 9.59
N ARG A 309 12.20 -13.85 9.41
CA ARG A 309 12.30 -12.40 9.55
C ARG A 309 11.10 -11.83 10.28
N ARG A 310 11.38 -10.87 11.16
CA ARG A 310 10.37 -9.94 11.65
C ARG A 310 10.54 -8.61 10.94
N ILE A 311 9.45 -8.09 10.38
CA ILE A 311 9.41 -6.80 9.73
C ILE A 311 8.69 -5.84 10.66
N PHE A 312 9.26 -4.66 10.87
CA PHE A 312 8.74 -3.64 11.77
C PHE A 312 8.74 -2.27 11.09
N TYR A 313 7.60 -1.59 11.16
CA TYR A 313 7.40 -0.22 10.76
C TYR A 313 6.96 0.59 11.98
N ALA A 314 7.76 1.58 12.38
CA ALA A 314 7.39 2.48 13.46
C ALA A 314 6.09 3.25 13.12
N ARG A 315 5.96 3.64 11.85
CA ARG A 315 4.80 4.32 11.27
C ARG A 315 4.83 4.17 9.75
N PHE A 316 3.70 3.80 9.13
CA PHE A 316 3.61 3.74 7.67
C PHE A 316 3.53 5.13 7.05
N ALA A 317 2.61 5.96 7.52
CA ALA A 317 2.31 7.28 6.98
C ALA A 317 2.12 8.31 8.09
N ASP A 318 2.28 9.59 7.75
CA ASP A 318 2.10 10.70 8.69
C ASP A 318 1.06 11.68 8.13
N ALA A 319 0.09 12.07 8.96
CA ALA A 319 -1.01 12.92 8.52
C ALA A 319 -0.53 14.36 8.23
N ASP A 320 0.46 14.86 8.97
CA ASP A 320 1.04 16.17 8.76
C ASP A 320 1.87 16.17 7.47
N ASP A 321 2.61 15.09 7.22
CA ASP A 321 3.30 14.88 5.94
C ASP A 321 2.30 14.91 4.77
N ARG A 322 1.16 14.23 4.92
CA ARG A 322 0.11 14.24 3.88
C ARG A 322 -0.43 15.64 3.64
N GLN A 323 -0.73 16.39 4.70
CA GLN A 323 -1.23 17.77 4.58
C GLN A 323 -0.21 18.72 3.96
N ALA A 324 1.08 18.48 4.20
CA ALA A 324 2.19 19.25 3.64
C ALA A 324 2.43 19.01 2.14
N LEU A 325 1.78 18.01 1.51
CA LEU A 325 1.89 17.76 0.05
C LEU A 325 1.26 18.87 -0.81
N GLY A 326 0.64 19.89 -0.20
CA GLY A 326 0.08 21.05 -0.89
C GLY A 326 1.14 21.92 -1.58
N GLY A 327 1.16 21.91 -2.91
CA GLY A 327 1.76 22.99 -3.72
C GLY A 327 2.95 22.64 -4.61
N HIS A 328 3.50 21.41 -4.53
CA HIS A 328 4.60 20.98 -5.41
C HIS A 328 4.10 20.01 -6.49
N SER A 329 3.33 20.53 -7.44
CA SER A 329 2.77 19.75 -8.54
C SER A 329 3.60 19.93 -9.83
N GLY A 330 3.75 18.84 -10.59
CA GLY A 330 4.33 18.85 -11.93
C GLY A 330 5.30 17.71 -12.20
N ASP A 331 5.09 17.03 -13.32
CA ASP A 331 5.89 15.89 -13.77
C ASP A 331 7.40 16.17 -13.77
N ILE A 332 7.81 17.37 -14.21
CA ILE A 332 9.23 17.76 -14.30
C ILE A 332 9.86 17.86 -12.91
N TRP A 333 9.17 18.53 -11.98
CA TRP A 333 9.63 18.71 -10.61
C TRP A 333 9.75 17.37 -9.87
N LEU A 334 8.70 16.55 -9.97
CA LEU A 334 8.67 15.22 -9.38
C LEU A 334 9.78 14.31 -9.94
N LYS A 335 9.99 14.31 -11.25
CA LYS A 335 11.10 13.57 -11.88
C LYS A 335 12.46 14.07 -11.41
N ALA A 336 12.62 15.36 -11.14
CA ALA A 336 13.86 15.91 -10.58
C ALA A 336 14.11 15.37 -9.16
N LEU A 337 13.10 15.42 -8.28
CA LEU A 337 13.19 14.87 -6.93
C LEU A 337 13.48 13.36 -6.93
N ILE A 338 12.85 12.60 -7.83
CA ILE A 338 13.14 11.16 -8.00
C ILE A 338 14.62 10.93 -8.39
N ARG A 339 15.19 11.75 -9.28
CA ARG A 339 16.61 11.66 -9.64
C ARG A 339 17.51 11.99 -8.45
N ASP A 340 17.14 12.96 -7.63
CA ASP A 340 17.91 13.31 -6.44
C ASP A 340 17.88 12.20 -5.39
N ALA A 341 16.74 11.53 -5.21
CA ALA A 341 16.65 10.30 -4.41
C ALA A 341 17.57 9.18 -4.94
N ALA A 342 17.59 8.96 -6.26
CA ALA A 342 18.46 7.96 -6.88
C ALA A 342 19.96 8.29 -6.70
N LYS A 343 20.35 9.57 -6.84
CA LYS A 343 21.72 10.04 -6.57
C LYS A 343 22.11 9.84 -5.11
N ALA A 344 21.22 10.17 -4.17
CA ALA A 344 21.44 9.98 -2.75
C ALA A 344 21.69 8.49 -2.42
N ALA A 345 20.91 7.58 -3.00
CA ALA A 345 21.12 6.14 -2.85
C ALA A 345 22.45 5.65 -3.45
N ASP A 346 22.86 6.17 -4.61
CA ASP A 346 24.15 5.83 -5.22
C ASP A 346 25.33 6.36 -4.40
N GLN A 347 25.22 7.57 -3.83
CA GLN A 347 26.20 8.11 -2.91
C GLN A 347 26.35 7.22 -1.67
N CYS A 348 25.24 6.78 -1.05
CA CYS A 348 25.28 5.82 0.06
C CYS A 348 26.03 4.54 -0.33
N ARG A 349 25.82 4.05 -1.57
CA ARG A 349 26.47 2.84 -2.08
C ARG A 349 27.98 2.99 -2.18
N VAL A 350 28.43 4.08 -2.79
CA VAL A 350 29.86 4.38 -2.96
C VAL A 350 30.53 4.59 -1.60
N GLU A 351 29.91 5.36 -0.71
CA GLU A 351 30.45 5.63 0.63
C GLU A 351 30.53 4.35 1.49
N THR A 352 29.50 3.49 1.43
CA THR A 352 29.51 2.20 2.15
C THR A 352 30.61 1.27 1.63
N ALA A 353 30.74 1.13 0.31
CA ALA A 353 31.77 0.29 -0.31
C ALA A 353 33.18 0.77 0.06
N ARG A 354 33.37 2.10 0.06
CA ARG A 354 34.63 2.73 0.46
C ARG A 354 34.95 2.48 1.93
N ALA A 355 34.00 2.72 2.84
CA ALA A 355 34.19 2.48 4.26
C ALA A 355 34.52 1.02 4.56
N PHE A 356 33.90 0.08 3.84
CA PHE A 356 34.20 -1.34 3.96
C PHE A 356 35.63 -1.67 3.47
N ALA A 357 36.05 -1.12 2.33
CA ALA A 357 37.40 -1.32 1.81
C ALA A 357 38.48 -0.74 2.74
N GLU A 358 38.24 0.46 3.29
CA GLU A 358 39.13 1.10 4.27
C GLU A 358 39.22 0.27 5.56
N GLY A 359 38.08 -0.19 6.11
CA GLY A 359 38.06 -1.04 7.30
C GLY A 359 38.77 -2.39 7.10
N MET A 360 38.62 -3.01 5.93
CA MET A 360 39.33 -4.25 5.58
C MET A 360 40.84 -4.03 5.44
N ALA A 361 41.28 -2.90 4.86
CA ALA A 361 42.69 -2.55 4.75
C ALA A 361 43.33 -2.27 6.12
N GLU A 362 42.62 -1.58 7.01
CA GLU A 362 43.06 -1.37 8.39
C GLU A 362 43.16 -2.67 9.19
N ALA A 363 42.22 -3.60 8.99
CA ALA A 363 42.27 -4.92 9.60
C ALA A 363 43.43 -5.78 9.07
N ALA A 364 43.74 -5.69 7.77
CA ALA A 364 44.86 -6.40 7.15
C ALA A 364 46.24 -5.82 7.57
N GLY A 365 46.30 -4.55 7.94
CA GLY A 365 47.50 -3.88 8.46
C GLY A 365 47.78 -4.11 9.95
N LYS A 366 46.83 -4.69 10.70
CA LYS A 366 47.01 -5.04 12.12
C LYS A 366 47.38 -6.53 12.23
N PRO A 367 48.48 -6.90 12.92
CA PRO A 367 48.76 -8.31 13.19
C PRO A 367 47.61 -8.91 14.01
N ALA A 368 47.22 -10.15 13.71
CA ALA A 368 46.18 -10.87 14.43
C ALA A 368 46.49 -10.90 15.94
N GLY A 369 45.82 -10.05 16.71
CA GLY A 369 45.86 -10.09 18.16
C GLY A 369 45.25 -11.39 18.66
N GLN A 370 45.87 -12.00 19.67
CA GLN A 370 45.49 -13.30 20.22
C GLN A 370 44.00 -13.37 20.52
N ALA A 371 43.35 -14.40 19.98
CA ALA A 371 42.03 -14.84 20.43
C ALA A 371 42.11 -15.20 21.92
N HIS A 372 41.27 -14.57 22.73
CA HIS A 372 41.03 -14.92 24.13
C HIS A 372 39.69 -15.61 24.27
#